data_AF-A0A9Y2AWD3-F1
#
_entry.id   AF-A0A9Y2AWD3-F1
#
_cell.length_a   1.000
_cell.length_b   1.000
_cell.length_c   1.000
_cell.angle_alpha   90.00
_cell.angle_beta   90.00
_cell.angle_gamma   90.00
#
_symmetry.space_group_name_H-M   'P 1'
#
loop_
_entity.id
_entity.type
_entity.pdbx_description
1 polymer ?
#
loop_
_entity_poly.entity_id
_entity_poly.type
_entity_poly.pdbx_seq_one_letter_code
_entity_poly.pdbx_strand_id
1 'polypeptide(L)' 'MTAYSLQIVQVFRVERTIVVTVEAPDEQTAIDWQSEGDAPAFDDPRWRASWTLENELVEPAPND' A
#
# COMPACT_ATOMS: atom_id res chain seq x y z
N MET A 1 0.40 -39.84 14.95
CA MET A 1 0.09 -38.50 14.38
C MET A 1 0.43 -38.55 12.89
N THR A 2 -0.32 -37.83 12.06
CA THR A 2 -0.18 -37.84 10.60
C THR A 2 0.13 -36.43 10.13
N ALA A 3 1.08 -36.28 9.20
CA ALA A 3 1.43 -34.99 8.62
C ALA A 3 0.50 -34.66 7.45
N TYR A 4 0.10 -33.39 7.35
CA TYR A 4 -0.71 -32.84 6.25
C TYR A 4 -0.02 -31.60 5.70
N SER A 5 -0.06 -31.44 4.37
CA SER A 5 0.42 -30.24 3.71
C SER A 5 -0.72 -29.25 3.50
N LEU A 6 -0.50 -28.00 3.88
CA LEU A 6 -1.46 -26.90 3.73
C LEU A 6 -0.81 -25.78 2.93
N GLN A 7 -1.59 -25.10 2.08
CA GLN A 7 -1.25 -23.84 1.45
C GLN A 7 -1.87 -22.69 2.26
N ILE A 8 -1.08 -21.66 2.53
CA ILE A 8 -1.54 -20.43 3.18
C ILE A 8 -1.34 -19.29 2.17
N VAL A 9 -2.41 -18.58 1.84
CA VAL A 9 -2.39 -17.41 0.96
C VAL A 9 -2.76 -16.18 1.77
N GLN A 10 -1.87 -15.21 1.82
CA GLN A 10 -2.11 -13.91 2.43
C GLN A 10 -2.13 -12.83 1.34
N VAL A 11 -3.20 -12.03 1.34
CA VAL A 11 -3.33 -10.87 0.46
C VAL A 11 -3.09 -9.63 1.32
N PHE A 12 -2.05 -8.87 0.98
CA PHE A 12 -1.74 -7.61 1.64
C PHE A 12 -2.07 -6.44 0.74
N ARG A 13 -2.60 -5.38 1.36
CA ARG A 13 -2.67 -4.05 0.76
C ARG A 13 -1.49 -3.23 1.27
N VAL A 14 -0.78 -2.59 0.34
CA VAL A 14 0.27 -1.60 0.65
C VAL A 14 -0.31 -0.21 0.45
N GLU A 15 -0.31 0.60 1.50
CA GLU A 15 -0.62 2.02 1.41
C GLU A 15 0.66 2.83 1.63
N ARG A 16 0.91 3.82 0.75
CA ARG A 16 2.01 4.76 0.89
C ARG A 16 1.46 6.16 1.04
N THR A 17 1.89 6.86 2.08
CA THR A 17 1.46 8.23 2.38
C THR A 17 2.67 9.16 2.46
N ILE A 18 2.49 10.38 1.97
CA ILE A 18 3.45 11.46 2.10
C ILE A 18 2.69 12.74 2.38
N VAL A 19 3.27 13.60 3.21
CA VAL A 19 2.75 14.94 3.44
C VAL A 19 3.67 15.91 2.69
N VAL A 20 3.08 16.69 1.81
CA VAL A 20 3.75 17.74 1.03
C VAL A 20 3.21 19.11 1.44
N THR A 21 4.04 20.13 1.32
CA THR A 21 3.65 21.52 1.56
C THR A 21 3.56 22.20 0.22
N VAL A 22 2.39 22.78 -0.07
CA VAL A 22 2.11 23.51 -1.31
C VAL A 22 1.69 24.92 -0.91
N GLU A 23 2.43 25.92 -1.39
CA GLU A 23 2.11 27.33 -1.18
C GLU A 23 1.10 27.75 -2.25
N ALA A 24 -0.17 27.95 -1.88
CA ALA A 24 -1.24 28.34 -2.79
C ALA A 24 -2.18 29.37 -2.13
N PRO A 25 -2.98 30.11 -2.93
CA PRO A 25 -3.95 31.08 -2.39
C PRO A 25 -5.03 30.47 -1.48
N ASP A 26 -5.40 29.21 -1.70
CA ASP A 26 -6.35 28.44 -0.91
C ASP A 26 -6.10 26.92 -1.03
N GLU A 27 -6.81 26.14 -0.21
CA GLU A 27 -6.67 24.68 -0.13
C GLU A 27 -7.05 23.97 -1.44
N GLN A 28 -8.13 24.41 -2.10
CA GLN A 28 -8.58 23.78 -3.34
C GLN A 28 -7.54 23.97 -4.45
N THR A 29 -6.99 25.18 -4.57
CA THR A 29 -5.93 25.48 -5.53
C THR A 29 -4.67 24.65 -5.27
N ALA A 30 -4.30 24.42 -3.99
CA ALA A 30 -3.19 23.54 -3.64
C ALA A 30 -3.44 22.09 -4.08
N ILE A 31 -4.67 21.58 -3.90
CA ILE A 31 -5.08 20.24 -4.34
C ILE A 31 -5.02 20.13 -5.86
N ASP A 32 -5.58 21.11 -6.58
CA ASP A 32 -5.62 21.10 -8.04
C ASP A 32 -4.18 21.10 -8.61
N TRP A 33 -3.32 22.00 -8.12
CA TRP A 33 -1.91 22.06 -8.54
C TRP A 33 -1.14 20.76 -8.24
N GLN A 34 -1.36 20.16 -7.07
CA GLN A 34 -0.70 18.90 -6.72
C GLN A 34 -1.26 17.71 -7.51
N SER A 35 -2.53 17.76 -7.94
CA SER A 35 -3.18 16.71 -8.73
C SER A 35 -2.76 16.75 -10.21
N GLU A 36 -2.38 17.92 -10.71
CA GLU A 36 -1.81 18.09 -12.04
C GLU A 36 -0.30 17.77 -12.10
N GLY A 37 0.39 17.81 -10.97
CA GLY A 37 1.82 17.52 -10.85
C GLY A 37 2.14 16.05 -10.60
N ASP A 38 3.41 15.69 -10.76
CA ASP A 38 3.90 14.36 -10.37
C ASP A 38 3.95 14.21 -8.84
N ALA A 39 3.72 12.98 -8.36
CA ALA A 39 3.99 12.63 -6.98
C ALA A 39 5.50 12.80 -6.67
N PRO A 40 5.86 13.06 -5.40
CA PRO A 40 7.27 13.05 -4.98
C PRO A 40 7.97 11.75 -5.40
N ALA A 41 9.28 11.84 -5.61
CA ALA A 41 10.11 10.71 -6.03
C ALA A 41 9.81 9.47 -5.18
N PHE A 42 9.80 8.31 -5.83
CA PHE A 42 9.38 7.06 -5.19
C PHE A 42 10.24 6.73 -3.94
N ASP A 43 11.49 7.16 -3.91
CA ASP A 43 12.44 6.93 -2.82
C ASP A 43 12.54 8.08 -1.81
N ASP A 44 11.64 9.09 -1.88
CA ASP A 44 11.60 10.18 -0.91
C ASP A 44 11.47 9.62 0.52
N PRO A 45 12.39 9.95 1.44
CA PRO A 45 12.42 9.36 2.79
C PRO A 45 11.22 9.79 3.66
N ARG A 46 10.42 10.75 3.22
CA ARG A 46 9.17 11.17 3.89
C ARG A 46 8.02 10.22 3.60
N TRP A 47 8.11 9.37 2.58
CA TRP A 47 7.12 8.32 2.38
C TRP A 47 7.00 7.44 3.64
N ARG A 48 5.77 7.12 3.99
CA ARG A 48 5.43 6.16 5.04
C ARG A 48 4.62 5.06 4.39
N ALA A 49 5.05 3.82 4.58
CA ALA A 49 4.35 2.65 4.05
C ALA A 49 3.72 1.86 5.19
N SER A 50 2.47 1.49 5.03
CA SER A 50 1.78 0.52 5.89
C SER A 50 1.37 -0.68 5.05
N TRP A 51 1.40 -1.85 5.70
CA TRP A 51 0.95 -3.11 5.14
C TRP A 51 -0.20 -3.58 5.99
N THR A 52 -1.34 -3.84 5.36
CA THR A 52 -2.52 -4.37 6.03
C THR A 52 -2.85 -5.71 5.41
N LEU A 53 -3.04 -6.73 6.25
CA LEU A 53 -3.56 -8.01 5.82
C LEU A 53 -5.05 -7.84 5.51
N GLU A 54 -5.43 -8.02 4.25
CA GLU A 54 -6.82 -7.90 3.81
C GLU A 54 -7.52 -9.25 3.89
N ASN A 55 -6.82 -10.33 3.53
CA ASN A 55 -7.38 -11.66 3.51
C ASN A 55 -6.30 -12.72 3.81
N GLU A 56 -6.71 -13.78 4.48
CA GLU A 56 -5.91 -14.98 4.72
C GLU A 56 -6.77 -16.20 4.42
N LEU A 57 -6.25 -17.10 3.58
CA LEU A 57 -6.90 -18.34 3.21
C LEU A 57 -5.96 -19.50 3.49
N VAL A 58 -6.51 -20.56 4.09
CA VAL A 58 -5.80 -21.80 4.38
C VAL A 58 -6.53 -22.97 3.72
N GLU A 59 -5.84 -23.67 2.83
CA GLU A 59 -6.38 -24.77 2.04
C GLU A 59 -5.40 -25.96 2.04
N PRO A 60 -5.84 -27.19 1.70
CA PRO A 60 -4.90 -28.27 1.44
C PRO A 60 -3.90 -27.89 0.36
N ALA A 61 -2.63 -28.28 0.51
CA ALA A 61 -1.65 -28.02 -0.54
C ALA A 61 -2.08 -28.73 -1.85
N PRO A 62 -1.95 -28.08 -3.02
CA PRO A 62 -2.20 -28.73 -4.29
C PRO A 62 -1.30 -29.95 -4.44
N ASN A 63 -1.83 -31.02 -5.00
CA ASN A 63 -1.00 -32.17 -5.40
C ASN A 63 -0.26 -31.76 -6.67
N ASP A 64 1.08 -31.65 -6.60
CA ASP A 64 1.98 -31.43 -7.74
C ASP A 64 1.79 -32.50 -8.85
#